data_AF-A0A846TVT5-F1
#
_entry.id   AF-A0A846TVT5-F1
#
_cell.length_a   1.000
_cell.length_b   1.000
_cell.length_c   1.000
_cell.angle_alpha   90.00
_cell.angle_beta   90.00
_cell.angle_gamma   90.00
#
_symmetry.space_group_name_H-M   'P 1'
#
loop_
_entity.id
_entity.type
_entity.pdbx_description
1 polymer ?
#
loop_
_entity_poly.entity_id
_entity_poly.type
_entity_poly.pdbx_seq_one_letter_code
_entity_poly.pdbx_strand_id
1 'polypeptide(L)'
;MKKVFEVTYEGHHIQVENTWFNGEKLVVDGKLQDQNLGFAFDRATLNGVIKNNQGENQYIKVSLGGAITVECRIFVDHELIYPDHEIQ
;
A
#
# COMPACT_ATOMS: atom_id res chain seq x y z
N MET A 1 14.54 10.72 -3.05
CA MET A 1 14.65 9.53 -2.15
C MET A 1 13.45 8.64 -2.43
N LYS A 2 13.66 7.32 -2.54
CA LYS A 2 12.60 6.32 -2.71
C LYS A 2 12.40 5.62 -1.37
N LYS A 3 11.16 5.53 -0.91
CA LYS A 3 10.74 4.64 0.18
C LYS A 3 9.92 3.51 -0.42
N VAL A 4 10.12 2.31 0.12
CA VAL A 4 9.37 1.11 -0.25
C VAL A 4 8.84 0.50 1.04
N PHE A 5 7.56 0.15 1.04
CA PHE A 5 6.89 -0.57 2.12
C PHE A 5 6.37 -1.88 1.53
N GLU A 6 6.62 -2.99 2.20
CA GLU A 6 6.30 -4.33 1.70
C GLU A 6 5.61 -5.14 2.80
N VAL A 7 4.60 -5.88 2.42
CA VAL A 7 3.90 -6.85 3.28
C VAL A 7 3.44 -8.03 2.45
N THR A 8 3.49 -9.23 3.03
CA THR A 8 2.89 -10.43 2.43
C THR A 8 1.59 -10.71 3.16
N TYR A 9 0.49 -10.81 2.42
CA TYR A 9 -0.83 -11.13 2.96
C TYR A 9 -1.47 -12.23 2.11
N GLU A 10 -1.89 -13.33 2.73
CA GLU A 10 -2.47 -14.50 2.04
C GLU A 10 -1.64 -15.00 0.83
N GLY A 11 -0.31 -14.91 0.91
CA GLY A 11 0.60 -15.31 -0.17
C GLY A 11 0.77 -14.27 -1.30
N HIS A 12 0.05 -13.15 -1.26
CA HIS A 12 0.24 -12.02 -2.17
C HIS A 12 1.31 -11.08 -1.65
N HIS A 13 2.22 -10.65 -2.54
CA HIS A 13 3.21 -9.64 -2.23
C HIS A 13 2.66 -8.24 -2.55
N ILE A 14 2.42 -7.44 -1.51
CA ILE A 14 1.91 -6.07 -1.64
C ILE A 14 3.06 -5.10 -1.38
N GLN A 15 3.40 -4.32 -2.39
CA GLN A 15 4.48 -3.36 -2.39
C GLN A 15 3.95 -1.95 -2.66
N VAL A 16 4.28 -1.02 -1.77
CA VAL A 16 3.96 0.40 -1.89
C VAL A 16 5.24 1.18 -2.09
N GLU A 17 5.35 1.89 -3.20
CA GLU A 17 6.47 2.78 -3.46
C GLU A 17 6.04 4.23 -3.25
N ASN A 18 6.85 5.00 -2.54
CA ASN A 18 6.73 6.46 -2.47
C ASN A 18 8.02 7.09 -3.01
N THR A 19 7.86 7.91 -4.04
CA THR A 19 8.96 8.68 -4.64
C THR A 19 8.58 10.15 -4.69
N TRP A 20 9.48 11.02 -4.23
CA TRP A 20 9.19 12.46 -4.19
C TRP A 20 8.81 13.04 -5.57
N PHE A 21 9.44 12.57 -6.65
CA PHE A 21 9.24 13.12 -8.00
C PHE A 21 8.32 12.30 -8.91
N ASN A 22 8.15 11.00 -8.65
CA ASN A 22 7.37 10.11 -9.54
C ASN A 22 6.08 9.61 -8.86
N GLY A 23 5.67 10.26 -7.77
CA GLY A 23 4.48 9.95 -6.99
C GLY A 23 4.56 8.61 -6.26
N GLU A 24 3.40 7.98 -6.09
CA GLU A 24 3.22 6.77 -5.31
C GLU A 24 2.62 5.64 -6.13
N LYS A 25 3.03 4.39 -5.87
CA LYS A 25 2.58 3.21 -6.61
C LYS A 25 2.17 2.10 -5.67
N LEU A 26 1.09 1.40 -6.04
CA LEU A 26 0.70 0.13 -5.46
C LEU A 26 0.99 -0.98 -6.48
N VAL A 27 1.88 -1.89 -6.11
CA VAL A 27 2.26 -3.05 -6.89
C VAL A 27 1.88 -4.31 -6.11
N VAL A 28 1.14 -5.21 -6.76
CA VAL A 28 0.70 -6.48 -6.16
C VAL A 28 1.19 -7.61 -7.07
N ASP A 29 1.96 -8.54 -6.51
CA ASP A 29 2.59 -9.65 -7.25
C ASP A 29 3.34 -9.18 -8.50
N GLY A 30 4.06 -8.06 -8.38
CA GLY A 30 4.82 -7.45 -9.46
C GLY A 30 3.97 -6.68 -10.49
N LYS A 31 2.64 -6.60 -10.33
CA LYS A 31 1.74 -5.86 -11.22
C LYS A 31 1.32 -4.53 -10.60
N LEU A 32 1.50 -3.44 -11.34
CA LEU A 32 0.99 -2.12 -10.95
C LEU A 32 -0.55 -2.15 -10.95
N GLN A 33 -1.15 -1.84 -9.80
CA GLN A 33 -2.62 -1.78 -9.67
C GLN A 33 -3.13 -0.35 -9.57
N ASP A 34 -2.37 0.55 -8.94
CA ASP A 34 -2.74 1.96 -8.82
C ASP A 34 -1.52 2.87 -8.67
N GLN A 35 -1.68 4.14 -9.04
CA GLN A 35 -0.63 5.14 -8.99
C GLN A 35 -1.23 6.55 -8.84
N ASN A 36 -0.66 7.32 -7.92
CA ASN A 36 -0.80 8.77 -7.92
C ASN A 36 0.44 9.40 -8.59
N LEU A 37 0.20 10.39 -9.47
CA LEU A 37 1.25 11.09 -10.19
C LEU A 37 1.47 12.48 -9.59
N GLY A 38 2.72 12.95 -9.64
CA GLY A 38 3.09 14.27 -9.16
C GLY A 38 3.85 14.21 -7.85
N PHE A 39 3.83 15.32 -7.12
CA PHE A 39 4.57 15.44 -5.87
C PHE A 39 3.74 14.91 -4.70
N ALA A 40 4.38 14.12 -3.83
CA ALA A 40 3.78 13.50 -2.64
C ALA A 40 3.48 14.49 -1.50
N PHE A 41 2.97 15.69 -1.80
CA PHE A 41 2.64 16.71 -0.79
C PHE A 41 1.26 16.50 -0.15
N ASP A 42 0.41 15.68 -0.76
CA ASP A 42 -0.98 15.48 -0.37
C ASP A 42 -1.17 14.12 0.32
N ARG A 43 -2.23 13.94 1.12
CA ARG A 43 -2.60 12.62 1.64
C ARG A 43 -3.01 11.72 0.47
N ALA A 44 -2.09 10.86 0.03
CA ALA A 44 -2.31 9.97 -1.09
C ALA A 44 -3.02 8.68 -0.65
N THR A 45 -4.05 8.29 -1.39
CA THR A 45 -4.71 6.98 -1.26
C THR A 45 -4.45 6.18 -2.53
N LEU A 46 -4.13 4.89 -2.39
CA LEU A 46 -4.03 3.95 -3.50
C LEU A 46 -5.00 2.79 -3.24
N ASN A 47 -5.58 2.22 -4.28
CA ASN A 47 -6.56 1.14 -4.18
C ASN A 47 -6.15 -0.05 -5.04
N GLY A 48 -6.44 -1.26 -4.56
CA GLY A 48 -6.10 -2.47 -5.28
C GLY A 48 -7.07 -3.60 -4.96
N VAL A 49 -6.80 -4.76 -5.54
CA VAL A 49 -7.55 -5.98 -5.35
C VAL A 49 -6.62 -7.19 -5.36
N ILE A 50 -6.85 -8.11 -4.44
CA ILE A 50 -6.24 -9.45 -4.41
C ILE A 50 -7.34 -10.51 -4.43
N LYS A 51 -6.95 -11.77 -4.60
CA LYS A 51 -7.84 -12.92 -4.57
C LYS A 51 -7.55 -13.74 -3.33
N ASN A 52 -8.54 -13.94 -2.46
CA ASN A 52 -8.33 -14.85 -1.32
C ASN A 52 -8.19 -16.31 -1.79
N ASN A 53 -7.90 -17.21 -0.86
CA ASN A 53 -7.78 -18.65 -1.13
C ASN A 53 -9.07 -19.29 -1.70
N GLN A 54 -10.23 -18.63 -1.59
CA GLN A 54 -11.51 -19.07 -2.13
C GLN A 54 -11.79 -18.48 -3.53
N GLY A 55 -10.90 -17.64 -4.06
CA GLY A 55 -11.06 -16.96 -5.35
C GLY A 55 -11.95 -15.72 -5.30
N GLU A 56 -12.32 -15.25 -4.11
CA GLU A 56 -13.10 -14.03 -3.91
C GLU A 56 -12.20 -12.80 -3.92
N ASN A 57 -12.75 -11.64 -4.29
CA ASN A 57 -11.99 -10.39 -4.27
C ASN A 57 -11.90 -9.86 -2.84
N GLN A 58 -10.70 -9.43 -2.46
CA GLN A 58 -10.49 -8.57 -1.30
C GLN A 58 -9.89 -7.24 -1.76
N TYR A 59 -10.35 -6.15 -1.17
CA TYR A 59 -9.98 -4.81 -1.60
C TYR A 59 -8.86 -4.25 -0.76
N ILE A 60 -7.79 -3.83 -1.43
CA ILE A 60 -6.66 -3.16 -0.80
C ILE A 60 -6.93 -1.66 -0.79
N LYS A 61 -6.70 -1.03 0.35
CA LYS A 61 -6.58 0.43 0.47
C LYS A 61 -5.25 0.77 1.11
N VAL A 62 -4.50 1.65 0.49
CA VAL A 62 -3.26 2.21 1.05
C VAL A 62 -3.51 3.67 1.41
N SER A 63 -3.01 4.09 2.57
CA SER A 63 -2.98 5.50 2.96
C SER A 63 -1.54 5.91 3.26
N LEU A 64 -1.07 6.92 2.53
CA LEU A 64 0.26 7.52 2.68
C LEU A 64 0.13 8.93 3.23
N GLY A 65 0.99 9.27 4.19
CA GLY A 65 0.99 10.58 4.84
C GLY A 65 2.02 10.67 5.96
N GLY A 66 1.82 11.57 6.91
CA GLY A 66 2.71 11.79 8.05
C GLY A 66 3.38 13.16 8.00
N ALA A 67 3.45 13.84 9.14
CA ALA A 67 3.91 15.24 9.23
C ALA A 67 5.43 15.39 9.30
N ILE A 68 6.14 14.38 9.82
CA ILE A 68 7.59 14.40 10.05
C ILE A 68 8.29 13.32 9.21
N THR A 69 7.70 12.12 9.17
CA THR A 69 8.16 10.99 8.36
C THR A 69 7.00 10.43 7.55
N VAL A 70 7.28 9.98 6.32
CA VAL A 70 6.29 9.23 5.53
C VAL A 70 5.93 7.94 6.26
N GLU A 71 4.66 7.82 6.61
CA GLU A 71 3.96 6.65 7.14
C GLU A 71 3.13 6.00 6.02
N CYS A 72 3.05 4.67 6.05
CA CYS A 72 2.24 3.88 5.14
C CYS A 72 1.31 3.00 5.97
N ARG A 73 0.02 3.00 5.63
CA ARG A 73 -0.95 2.05 6.17
C ARG A 73 -1.58 1.28 5.03
N ILE A 74 -1.61 -0.04 5.16
CA ILE A 74 -2.22 -0.94 4.18
C ILE A 74 -3.38 -1.65 4.87
N PHE A 75 -4.54 -1.57 4.24
CA PHE A 75 -5.75 -2.22 4.68
C PHE A 75 -6.20 -3.24 3.63
N VAL A 76 -6.72 -4.38 4.07
CA VAL A 76 -7.44 -5.34 3.24
C VAL A 76 -8.85 -5.48 3.82
N ASP A 77 -9.87 -5.23 3.01
CA ASP A 77 -11.29 -5.25 3.44
C ASP A 77 -11.56 -4.48 4.74
N HIS A 78 -10.90 -3.33 4.90
CA HIS A 78 -10.96 -2.43 6.05
C HIS A 78 -10.19 -2.89 7.31
N GLU A 79 -9.47 -4.00 7.26
CA GLU A 79 -8.57 -4.45 8.32
C GLU A 79 -7.15 -3.96 8.07
N LEU A 80 -6.51 -3.37 9.08
CA LEU A 80 -5.12 -2.89 8.99
C LEU A 80 -4.18 -4.11 9.01
N ILE A 81 -3.40 -4.29 7.96
CA ILE A 81 -2.40 -5.37 7.85
C ILE A 81 -0.95 -4.83 7.88
N TYR A 82 -0.77 -3.52 7.73
CA TYR A 82 0.52 -2.87 7.81
C TYR A 82 0.38 -1.44 8.36
N PRO A 83 1.23 -0.99 9.29
CA PRO A 83 2.30 -1.77 9.94
C PRO A 83 1.69 -2.86 10.83
N ASP A 84 2.36 -4.01 10.90
CA ASP A 84 1.99 -5.11 11.79
C ASP A 84 2.26 -4.66 13.23
N HIS A 85 1.24 -4.15 13.90
CA HIS A 85 1.30 -3.93 15.32
C HIS A 85 1.00 -5.27 16.00
N GLU A 86 2.01 -6.15 16.09
CA GLU A 86 2.03 -7.08 17.21
C GLU A 86 1.88 -6.24 18.48
N ILE A 87 0.76 -6.41 19.16
CA ILE A 87 0.52 -5.82 20.48
C ILE A 87 1.64 -6.37 21.38
N GLN A 88 2.63 -5.53 21.69
CA GLN A 88 3.62 -5.81 22.75
C GLN A 88 2.96 -5.74 24.13
#